data_AF-A0A1E3H3M0-F1
#
_entry.id   AF-A0A1E3H3M0-F1
#
_cell.length_a   1.000
_cell.length_b   1.000
_cell.length_c   1.000
_cell.angle_alpha   90.00
_cell.angle_beta   90.00
_cell.angle_gamma   90.00
#
_symmetry.space_group_name_H-M   'P 1'
#
loop_
_entity.id
_entity.type
_entity.pdbx_description
1 polymer ?
#
loop_
_entity_poly.entity_id
_entity_poly.type
_entity_poly.pdbx_seq_one_letter_code
_entity_poly.pdbx_strand_id
1 'polypeptide(L)'
;MSDSGNRTSHIRLTSHPGTGAPVRFPVTWGKADPRERGPVIGSVTRPGDRNTIGSHGGSYSLYRALAVSSGALNPMQRPDLTNTSPVVQFGPYPQWGEPGKIVSLDPFGHMVAEVYRDLIAEGVDIRPTIAITKARLTVVELQQAIRDKRLKVDGDIVREQGDISVIKAAVDPVWHLPGIAARFDVSEDKLRRTLFEQTGGMYPELVTRPDLEVFLPPIGGQTLYIFGDPAAITDPKRRLTCRVHDECNGSDVFGSDICTCRPYLVHGIEECVKEAQAGGAGLIVYNRKEGRALGEVTKFLVYTPASGRRAATPPPNTSSAPNASPACRMPASSS
;
A
#
# COMPACT_ATOMS: atom_id res chain seq x y z
N MET A 1 -12.78 -5.67 -37.71
CA MET A 1 -12.98 -4.72 -36.59
C MET A 1 -14.28 -5.09 -35.91
N SER A 2 -14.23 -5.97 -34.91
CA SER A 2 -15.41 -6.36 -34.13
C SER A 2 -15.51 -5.42 -32.93
N ASP A 3 -16.57 -4.62 -32.92
CA ASP A 3 -16.96 -3.74 -31.84
C ASP A 3 -17.21 -4.57 -30.57
N SER A 4 -16.24 -4.60 -29.66
CA SER A 4 -16.41 -5.20 -28.33
C SER A 4 -17.12 -4.18 -27.44
N GLY A 5 -18.39 -3.90 -27.75
CA GLY A 5 -19.23 -3.02 -26.96
C GLY A 5 -19.24 -3.46 -25.50
N ASN A 6 -19.03 -2.51 -24.58
CA ASN A 6 -19.26 -2.74 -23.15
C ASN A 6 -20.65 -3.36 -22.98
N ARG A 7 -20.74 -4.52 -22.30
CA ARG A 7 -22.01 -5.19 -22.05
C ARG A 7 -23.01 -4.19 -21.47
N THR A 8 -24.14 -4.00 -22.16
CA THR A 8 -25.33 -3.29 -21.68
C THR A 8 -26.07 -4.15 -20.64
N SER A 9 -25.40 -4.47 -19.54
CA SER A 9 -26.04 -5.15 -18.40
C SER A 9 -26.54 -4.13 -17.38
N HIS A 10 -27.70 -4.41 -16.80
CA HIS A 10 -28.34 -3.61 -15.75
C HIS A 10 -27.35 -3.26 -14.63
N ILE A 11 -27.17 -1.96 -14.35
CA ILE A 11 -26.37 -1.51 -13.20
C ILE A 11 -27.19 -1.80 -11.95
N ARG A 12 -26.69 -2.67 -11.08
CA ARG A 12 -27.33 -2.98 -9.80
C ARG A 12 -26.84 -1.97 -8.76
N LEU A 13 -27.66 -0.96 -8.48
CA LEU A 13 -27.42 -0.03 -7.38
C LEU A 13 -27.80 -0.72 -6.06
N THR A 14 -26.84 -0.86 -5.14
CA THR A 14 -27.11 -1.30 -3.76
C THR A 14 -27.66 -0.11 -2.98
N SER A 15 -28.95 0.19 -3.14
CA SER A 15 -29.61 1.34 -2.51
C SER A 15 -30.27 1.00 -1.17
N HIS A 16 -30.44 -0.28 -0.83
CA HIS A 16 -31.13 -0.72 0.38
C HIS A 16 -30.35 -1.86 1.09
N PRO A 17 -30.27 -1.87 2.43
CA PRO A 17 -29.72 -3.00 3.19
C PRO A 17 -30.60 -4.26 3.03
N GLY A 18 -29.96 -5.40 2.78
CA GLY A 18 -30.62 -6.70 2.65
C GLY A 18 -30.94 -7.09 1.20
N THR A 19 -30.71 -8.36 0.86
CA THR A 19 -30.80 -9.02 -0.47
C THR A 19 -29.52 -9.09 -1.34
N GLY A 20 -28.35 -9.13 -0.71
CA GLY A 20 -27.15 -9.71 -1.34
C GLY A 20 -27.22 -11.24 -1.29
N ALA A 21 -26.92 -11.92 -2.40
CA ALA A 21 -26.61 -13.35 -2.34
C ALA A 21 -25.36 -13.55 -1.46
N PRO A 22 -25.26 -14.66 -0.70
CA PRO A 22 -24.06 -14.99 0.06
C PRO A 22 -22.83 -14.90 -0.82
N VAL A 23 -21.73 -14.37 -0.27
CA VAL A 23 -20.46 -14.29 -0.98
C VAL A 23 -19.95 -15.71 -1.26
N ARG A 24 -19.65 -16.00 -2.52
CA ARG A 24 -19.14 -17.32 -2.94
C ARG A 24 -17.80 -17.67 -2.29
N PHE A 25 -16.94 -16.67 -2.10
CA PHE A 25 -15.61 -16.79 -1.51
C PHE A 25 -15.54 -15.96 -0.21
N PRO A 26 -16.06 -16.45 0.93
CA PRO A 26 -15.95 -15.73 2.19
C PRO A 26 -14.46 -15.58 2.60
N VAL A 27 -14.15 -14.46 3.26
CA VAL A 27 -12.81 -14.20 3.82
C VAL A 27 -12.86 -14.37 5.33
N THR A 28 -12.09 -15.31 5.86
CA THR A 28 -11.93 -15.50 7.30
C THR A 28 -10.61 -14.84 7.73
N TRP A 29 -10.66 -13.55 8.08
CA TRP A 29 -9.46 -12.78 8.39
C TRP A 29 -8.68 -13.35 9.58
N GLY A 30 -7.34 -13.28 9.51
CA GLY A 30 -6.46 -13.78 10.58
C GLY A 30 -6.27 -15.30 10.60
N LYS A 31 -6.69 -16.04 9.57
CA LYS A 31 -6.31 -17.46 9.42
C LYS A 31 -4.88 -17.60 8.88
N ALA A 32 -4.12 -18.54 9.46
CA ALA A 32 -2.73 -18.78 9.09
C ALA A 32 -2.56 -19.50 7.74
N ASP A 33 -3.48 -20.42 7.39
CA ASP A 33 -3.52 -21.01 6.06
C ASP A 33 -4.25 -20.05 5.11
N PRO A 34 -3.61 -19.56 4.03
CA PRO A 34 -4.27 -18.70 3.07
C PRO A 34 -5.48 -19.38 2.40
N ARG A 35 -5.50 -20.71 2.23
CA ARG A 35 -6.66 -21.41 1.64
C ARG A 35 -7.88 -21.39 2.57
N GLU A 36 -7.68 -21.54 3.88
CA GLU A 36 -8.74 -21.39 4.88
C GLU A 36 -9.16 -19.92 5.05
N ARG A 37 -8.20 -19.00 4.95
CA ARG A 37 -8.44 -17.55 4.97
C ARG A 37 -9.34 -17.14 3.80
N GLY A 38 -9.12 -17.72 2.62
CA GLY A 38 -9.82 -17.40 1.37
C GLY A 38 -9.18 -16.24 0.61
N PRO A 39 -9.37 -16.13 -0.73
CA PRO A 39 -8.74 -15.08 -1.55
C PRO A 39 -9.35 -13.69 -1.35
N VAL A 40 -8.59 -12.61 -1.58
CA VAL A 40 -9.17 -11.27 -1.76
C VAL A 40 -9.57 -11.10 -3.22
N ILE A 41 -10.84 -10.81 -3.48
CA ILE A 41 -11.40 -10.68 -4.82
C ILE A 41 -12.10 -9.33 -4.94
N GLY A 42 -11.35 -8.34 -5.43
CA GLY A 42 -11.85 -7.00 -5.73
C GLY A 42 -12.01 -6.73 -7.23
N SER A 43 -11.99 -7.77 -8.07
CA SER A 43 -12.12 -7.55 -9.51
C SER A 43 -13.56 -7.26 -9.92
N VAL A 44 -13.70 -6.45 -10.96
CA VAL A 44 -15.00 -6.07 -11.55
C VAL A 44 -15.39 -6.95 -12.74
N THR A 45 -14.56 -7.92 -13.13
CA THR A 45 -14.82 -8.81 -14.29
C THR A 45 -15.95 -9.81 -14.03
N ARG A 46 -16.07 -10.33 -12.80
CA ARG A 46 -17.12 -11.24 -12.35
C ARG A 46 -17.70 -10.76 -11.01
N PRO A 47 -18.69 -9.85 -11.02
CA PRO A 47 -19.21 -9.26 -9.78
C PRO A 47 -19.73 -10.26 -8.73
N GLY A 48 -20.18 -11.45 -9.16
CA GLY A 48 -20.65 -12.51 -8.26
C GLY A 48 -19.55 -13.18 -7.43
N ASP A 49 -18.30 -13.08 -7.84
CA ASP A 49 -17.16 -13.63 -7.09
C ASP A 49 -16.56 -12.59 -6.11
N ARG A 50 -17.00 -11.33 -6.17
CA ARG A 50 -16.42 -10.22 -5.41
C ARG A 50 -16.74 -10.36 -3.92
N ASN A 51 -15.71 -10.24 -3.09
CA ASN A 51 -15.81 -10.33 -1.62
C ASN A 51 -15.23 -9.11 -0.88
N THR A 52 -15.00 -8.02 -1.61
CA THR A 52 -14.52 -6.75 -1.04
C THR A 52 -15.46 -5.59 -1.37
N ILE A 53 -15.33 -4.53 -0.58
CA ILE A 53 -15.74 -3.17 -0.93
C ILE A 53 -14.59 -2.54 -1.73
N GLY A 54 -14.90 -1.72 -2.74
CA GLY A 54 -13.89 -1.15 -3.64
C GLY A 54 -13.38 -2.14 -4.69
N SER A 55 -12.23 -1.86 -5.29
CA SER A 55 -11.68 -2.68 -6.38
C SER A 55 -10.16 -2.76 -6.38
N HIS A 56 -9.60 -3.80 -7.01
CA HIS A 56 -8.15 -3.91 -7.21
C HIS A 56 -7.58 -2.70 -7.96
N GLY A 57 -6.34 -2.35 -7.66
CA GLY A 57 -5.67 -1.18 -8.21
C GLY A 57 -6.02 0.13 -7.49
N GLY A 58 -6.97 0.12 -6.53
CA GLY A 58 -7.20 1.22 -5.58
C GLY A 58 -7.27 2.59 -6.26
N SER A 59 -6.28 3.45 -5.97
CA SER A 59 -6.15 4.81 -6.53
C SER A 59 -6.08 4.85 -8.07
N TYR A 60 -5.76 3.74 -8.73
CA TYR A 60 -5.68 3.63 -10.19
C TYR A 60 -6.97 3.12 -10.86
N SER A 61 -7.97 2.72 -10.08
CA SER A 61 -9.23 2.18 -10.60
C SER A 61 -9.98 3.15 -11.52
N LEU A 62 -9.92 4.46 -11.23
CA LEU A 62 -10.51 5.49 -12.09
C LEU A 62 -9.82 5.60 -13.45
N TYR A 63 -8.49 5.52 -13.50
CA TYR A 63 -7.77 5.50 -14.78
C TYR A 63 -8.10 4.25 -15.59
N ARG A 64 -8.25 3.10 -14.93
CA ARG A 64 -8.73 1.88 -15.58
C ARG A 64 -10.13 2.08 -16.16
N ALA A 65 -11.04 2.69 -15.39
CA ALA A 65 -12.40 2.97 -15.86
C ALA A 65 -12.40 3.90 -17.09
N LEU A 66 -11.57 4.93 -17.10
CA LEU A 66 -11.40 5.82 -18.26
C LEU A 66 -10.86 5.06 -19.48
N ALA A 67 -9.84 4.20 -19.30
CA ALA A 67 -9.28 3.39 -20.38
C ALA A 67 -10.28 2.37 -20.96
N VAL A 68 -11.15 1.80 -20.10
CA VAL A 68 -12.26 0.95 -20.55
C VAL A 68 -13.31 1.77 -21.29
N SER A 69 -13.65 2.94 -20.77
CA SER A 69 -14.65 3.82 -21.39
C SER A 69 -14.21 4.34 -22.76
N SER A 70 -12.91 4.55 -22.97
CA SER A 70 -12.37 4.96 -24.27
C SER A 70 -12.17 3.79 -25.24
N GLY A 71 -12.43 2.55 -24.81
CA GLY A 71 -12.16 1.34 -25.59
C GLY A 71 -10.68 0.95 -25.68
N ALA A 72 -9.78 1.68 -25.03
CA ALA A 72 -8.34 1.39 -25.02
C ALA A 72 -7.97 0.15 -24.19
N LEU A 73 -8.87 -0.28 -23.30
CA LEU A 73 -8.68 -1.47 -22.46
C LEU A 73 -9.93 -2.34 -22.47
N ASN A 74 -9.77 -3.64 -22.74
CA ASN A 74 -10.87 -4.60 -22.63
C ASN A 74 -11.20 -4.85 -21.14
N PRO A 75 -12.44 -4.58 -20.68
CA PRO A 75 -12.83 -4.75 -19.28
C PRO A 75 -12.73 -6.20 -18.80
N MET A 76 -12.86 -7.17 -19.71
CA MET A 76 -12.80 -8.61 -19.45
C MET A 76 -11.38 -9.17 -19.53
N GLN A 77 -10.39 -8.37 -19.92
CA GLN A 77 -9.00 -8.81 -19.98
C GLN A 77 -8.51 -9.20 -18.59
N ARG A 78 -8.08 -10.45 -18.48
CA ARG A 78 -7.45 -10.98 -17.27
C ARG A 78 -5.96 -10.64 -17.29
N PRO A 79 -5.38 -10.26 -16.14
CA PRO A 79 -3.93 -10.15 -16.02
C PRO A 79 -3.30 -11.51 -16.30
N ASP A 80 -2.23 -11.51 -17.10
CA ASP A 80 -1.35 -12.67 -17.20
C ASP A 80 -0.43 -12.68 -15.97
N LEU A 81 -0.55 -13.73 -15.14
CA LEU A 81 0.24 -13.93 -13.93
C LEU A 81 1.37 -14.95 -14.16
N THR A 82 1.65 -15.31 -15.42
CA THR A 82 2.77 -16.17 -15.77
C THR A 82 4.09 -15.48 -15.41
N ASN A 83 4.97 -16.19 -14.69
CA ASN A 83 6.27 -15.67 -14.23
C ASN A 83 6.19 -14.42 -13.33
N THR A 84 5.06 -14.21 -12.64
CA THR A 84 4.92 -13.11 -11.66
C THR A 84 5.17 -13.57 -10.22
N SER A 85 5.68 -14.78 -10.02
CA SER A 85 6.04 -15.28 -8.69
C SER A 85 7.13 -14.41 -8.05
N PRO A 86 7.08 -14.19 -6.73
CA PRO A 86 8.10 -13.44 -6.01
C PRO A 86 9.51 -13.98 -6.25
N VAL A 87 10.46 -13.10 -6.55
CA VAL A 87 11.88 -13.47 -6.71
C VAL A 87 12.58 -13.81 -5.39
N VAL A 88 11.93 -13.49 -4.27
CA VAL A 88 12.34 -13.80 -2.90
C VAL A 88 11.10 -14.26 -2.15
N GLN A 89 11.24 -15.36 -1.42
CA GLN A 89 10.19 -15.90 -0.57
C GLN A 89 10.13 -15.12 0.74
N PHE A 90 8.94 -14.71 1.15
CA PHE A 90 8.66 -14.05 2.43
C PHE A 90 7.57 -14.82 3.16
N GLY A 91 7.86 -15.19 4.41
CA GLY A 91 6.92 -15.91 5.26
C GLY A 91 6.49 -17.27 4.69
N PRO A 92 5.33 -17.79 5.13
CA PRO A 92 4.43 -17.18 6.11
C PRO A 92 5.07 -17.06 7.50
N TYR A 93 4.67 -16.04 8.25
CA TYR A 93 5.11 -15.83 9.64
C TYR A 93 3.92 -15.99 10.61
N PRO A 94 4.14 -16.46 11.85
CA PRO A 94 3.05 -16.72 12.80
C PRO A 94 2.07 -15.55 12.98
N GLN A 95 2.58 -14.31 13.04
CA GLN A 95 1.77 -13.12 13.22
C GLN A 95 0.78 -12.81 12.07
N TRP A 96 0.90 -13.49 10.92
CA TRP A 96 -0.07 -13.36 9.82
C TRP A 96 -1.38 -14.08 10.12
N GLY A 97 -1.33 -15.13 10.95
CA GLY A 97 -2.47 -15.88 11.46
C GLY A 97 -2.97 -15.41 12.83
N GLU A 98 -2.54 -14.24 13.29
CA GLU A 98 -2.99 -13.67 14.57
C GLU A 98 -4.05 -12.58 14.30
N PRO A 99 -5.32 -12.79 14.72
CA PRO A 99 -6.36 -11.78 14.56
C PRO A 99 -5.97 -10.43 15.16
N GLY A 100 -6.21 -9.34 14.42
CA GLY A 100 -5.95 -7.97 14.87
C GLY A 100 -4.49 -7.49 14.73
N LYS A 101 -3.52 -8.39 14.50
CA LYS A 101 -2.12 -8.00 14.29
C LYS A 101 -1.91 -7.28 12.97
N ILE A 102 -2.43 -7.82 11.87
CA ILE A 102 -2.39 -7.20 10.55
C ILE A 102 -3.81 -6.88 10.11
N VAL A 103 -4.10 -5.61 9.82
CA VAL A 103 -5.46 -5.13 9.51
C VAL A 103 -5.54 -4.18 8.31
N SER A 104 -4.41 -3.76 7.75
CA SER A 104 -4.35 -2.73 6.70
C SER A 104 -3.61 -3.16 5.43
N LEU A 105 -3.18 -4.42 5.35
CA LEU A 105 -2.64 -5.07 4.16
C LEU A 105 -3.01 -6.55 4.16
N ASP A 106 -2.94 -7.20 3.01
CA ASP A 106 -3.08 -8.65 2.90
C ASP A 106 -1.70 -9.33 2.93
N PRO A 107 -1.34 -10.03 4.02
CA PRO A 107 0.00 -10.60 4.16
C PRO A 107 0.28 -11.73 3.16
N PHE A 108 -0.75 -12.34 2.57
CA PHE A 108 -0.63 -13.39 1.55
C PHE A 108 -0.67 -12.84 0.12
N GLY A 109 -0.70 -11.51 -0.04
CA GLY A 109 -0.92 -10.83 -1.31
C GLY A 109 0.09 -11.16 -2.41
N HIS A 110 1.29 -11.61 -2.06
CA HIS A 110 2.36 -12.02 -2.99
C HIS A 110 2.28 -13.49 -3.39
N MET A 111 1.47 -14.30 -2.71
CA MET A 111 1.37 -15.75 -2.91
C MET A 111 0.18 -16.17 -3.78
N VAL A 112 -0.62 -15.21 -4.28
CA VAL A 112 -1.90 -15.45 -4.97
C VAL A 112 -1.78 -16.42 -6.13
N ALA A 113 -0.80 -16.23 -7.02
CA ALA A 113 -0.64 -17.06 -8.22
C ALA A 113 -0.27 -18.52 -7.90
N GLU A 114 0.35 -18.75 -6.73
CA GLU A 114 0.72 -20.08 -6.26
C GLU A 114 -0.44 -20.75 -5.51
N VAL A 115 -0.98 -20.06 -4.50
CA VAL A 115 -1.99 -20.61 -3.58
C VAL A 115 -3.31 -20.88 -4.28
N TYR A 116 -3.73 -19.96 -5.17
CA TYR A 116 -5.04 -20.00 -5.83
C TYR A 116 -4.95 -20.34 -7.32
N ARG A 117 -3.87 -21.00 -7.75
CA ARG A 117 -3.63 -21.40 -9.14
C ARG A 117 -4.86 -22.05 -9.78
N ASP A 118 -5.49 -22.99 -9.09
CA ASP A 118 -6.63 -23.77 -9.62
C ASP A 118 -7.87 -22.88 -9.82
N LEU A 119 -8.17 -22.00 -8.86
CA LEU A 119 -9.28 -21.03 -8.98
C LEU A 119 -9.04 -20.03 -10.11
N ILE A 120 -7.80 -19.59 -10.29
CA ILE A 120 -7.42 -18.70 -11.40
C ILE A 120 -7.59 -19.43 -12.74
N ALA A 121 -7.20 -20.70 -12.81
CA ALA A 121 -7.39 -21.55 -14.00
C ALA A 121 -8.88 -21.77 -14.32
N GLU A 122 -9.75 -21.92 -13.31
CA GLU A 122 -11.21 -21.93 -13.44
C GLU A 122 -11.82 -20.56 -13.82
N GLY A 123 -10.99 -19.53 -13.81
CA GLY A 123 -11.33 -18.20 -14.27
C GLY A 123 -11.93 -17.27 -13.22
N VAL A 124 -11.62 -17.51 -11.94
CA VAL A 124 -11.79 -16.52 -10.89
C VAL A 124 -10.68 -15.47 -11.01
N ASP A 125 -11.04 -14.19 -11.04
CA ASP A 125 -10.08 -13.09 -11.23
C ASP A 125 -9.52 -12.63 -9.89
N ILE A 126 -8.54 -13.40 -9.39
CA ILE A 126 -7.82 -13.16 -8.14
C ILE A 126 -6.48 -12.50 -8.49
N ARG A 127 -6.20 -11.32 -7.92
CA ARG A 127 -5.01 -10.53 -8.26
C ARG A 127 -4.10 -10.35 -7.05
N PRO A 128 -2.77 -10.40 -7.22
CA PRO A 128 -1.84 -10.05 -6.17
C PRO A 128 -2.06 -8.62 -5.66
N THR A 129 -1.94 -8.43 -4.35
CA THR A 129 -1.91 -7.11 -3.70
C THR A 129 -0.50 -6.75 -3.23
N ILE A 130 0.45 -7.69 -3.36
CA ILE A 130 1.87 -7.48 -3.12
C ILE A 130 2.66 -8.02 -4.31
N ALA A 131 3.61 -7.23 -4.82
CA ALA A 131 4.55 -7.66 -5.85
C ALA A 131 5.98 -7.44 -5.36
N ILE A 132 6.84 -8.46 -5.50
CA ILE A 132 8.20 -8.46 -4.96
C ILE A 132 9.20 -8.70 -6.09
N THR A 133 10.20 -7.83 -6.21
CA THR A 133 11.24 -7.90 -7.22
C THR A 133 12.61 -7.51 -6.65
N LYS A 134 13.69 -7.74 -7.42
CA LYS A 134 15.02 -7.19 -7.14
C LYS A 134 15.22 -5.95 -8.00
N ALA A 135 15.84 -4.93 -7.43
CA ALA A 135 16.11 -3.67 -8.11
C ALA A 135 17.50 -3.14 -7.75
N ARG A 136 17.95 -2.13 -8.50
CA ARG A 136 19.12 -1.33 -8.19
C ARG A 136 18.69 0.11 -7.99
N LEU A 137 19.20 0.74 -6.94
CA LEU A 137 18.98 2.15 -6.64
C LEU A 137 20.24 2.94 -6.97
N THR A 138 20.09 3.97 -7.80
CA THR A 138 21.14 4.96 -8.03
C THR A 138 20.73 6.24 -7.31
N VAL A 139 21.33 6.48 -6.13
CA VAL A 139 21.07 7.68 -5.32
C VAL A 139 22.33 8.55 -5.35
N VAL A 140 22.22 9.73 -5.95
CA VAL A 140 23.37 10.63 -6.21
C VAL A 140 24.09 11.01 -4.92
N GLU A 141 23.34 11.26 -3.85
CA GLU A 141 23.91 11.62 -2.55
C GLU A 141 24.74 10.50 -1.92
N LEU A 142 24.43 9.24 -2.22
CA LEU A 142 25.18 8.10 -1.71
C LEU A 142 26.51 7.92 -2.46
N GLN A 143 26.63 8.44 -3.68
CA GLN A 143 27.92 8.55 -4.36
C GLN A 143 28.87 9.47 -3.58
N GLN A 144 28.35 10.56 -3.00
CA GLN A 144 29.15 11.39 -2.10
C GLN A 144 29.50 10.64 -0.82
N ALA A 145 28.57 9.89 -0.23
CA ALA A 145 28.86 9.07 0.95
C ALA A 145 29.95 8.02 0.71
N ILE A 146 30.01 7.44 -0.48
CA ILE A 146 31.09 6.53 -0.90
C ILE A 146 32.41 7.30 -1.03
N ARG A 147 32.42 8.46 -1.71
CA ARG A 147 33.62 9.31 -1.83
C ARG A 147 34.17 9.75 -0.46
N ASP A 148 33.28 10.08 0.46
CA ASP A 148 33.60 10.47 1.84
C ASP A 148 34.00 9.27 2.72
N LYS A 149 33.99 8.04 2.18
CA LYS A 149 34.25 6.78 2.90
C LYS A 149 33.27 6.50 4.06
N ARG A 150 32.08 7.11 4.02
CA ARG A 150 30.97 6.80 4.94
C ARG A 150 30.25 5.50 4.54
N LEU A 151 30.28 5.15 3.26
CA LEU A 151 29.84 3.86 2.73
C LEU A 151 30.99 3.17 2.02
N LYS A 152 31.09 1.85 2.16
CA LYS A 152 32.09 1.03 1.49
C LYS A 152 31.47 0.34 0.28
N VAL A 153 32.20 0.25 -0.82
CA VAL A 153 31.84 -0.65 -1.93
C VAL A 153 32.21 -2.07 -1.53
N ASP A 154 31.23 -2.97 -1.48
CA ASP A 154 31.40 -4.38 -1.09
C ASP A 154 31.17 -5.37 -2.25
N GLY A 155 30.68 -4.89 -3.38
CA GLY A 155 30.41 -5.71 -4.56
C GLY A 155 29.10 -6.50 -4.50
N ASP A 156 28.34 -6.42 -3.41
CA ASP A 156 27.06 -7.11 -3.22
C ASP A 156 25.91 -6.12 -2.98
N ILE A 157 25.89 -5.49 -1.80
CA ILE A 157 24.91 -4.46 -1.42
C ILE A 157 25.23 -3.17 -2.14
N VAL A 158 26.47 -2.69 -2.03
CA VAL A 158 26.97 -1.52 -2.76
C VAL A 158 27.87 -2.01 -3.89
N ARG A 159 27.35 -1.94 -5.11
CA ARG A 159 28.04 -2.40 -6.32
C ARG A 159 29.20 -1.49 -6.66
N GLU A 160 30.08 -1.96 -7.53
CA GLU A 160 31.29 -1.24 -7.97
C GLU A 160 31.01 0.16 -8.54
N GLN A 161 29.87 0.34 -9.21
CA GLN A 161 29.43 1.63 -9.76
C GLN A 161 28.70 2.52 -8.73
N GLY A 162 28.62 2.08 -7.48
CA GLY A 162 27.91 2.76 -6.39
C GLY A 162 26.40 2.58 -6.39
N ASP A 163 25.85 1.80 -7.32
CA ASP A 163 24.45 1.36 -7.25
C ASP A 163 24.21 0.45 -6.05
N ILE A 164 23.02 0.53 -5.48
CA ILE A 164 22.65 -0.25 -4.30
C ILE A 164 21.66 -1.35 -4.71
N SER A 165 22.03 -2.60 -4.45
CA SER A 165 21.15 -3.75 -4.62
C SER A 165 20.09 -3.77 -3.54
N VAL A 166 18.82 -3.89 -3.95
CA VAL A 166 17.70 -3.97 -3.02
C VAL A 166 16.68 -5.00 -3.46
N ILE A 167 15.94 -5.53 -2.50
CA ILE A 167 14.64 -6.17 -2.76
C ILE A 167 13.59 -5.09 -2.61
N LYS A 168 12.70 -4.99 -3.60
CA LYS A 168 11.61 -4.02 -3.65
C LYS A 168 10.28 -4.76 -3.55
N ALA A 169 9.39 -4.29 -2.68
CA ALA A 169 8.02 -4.76 -2.63
C ALA A 169 7.04 -3.59 -2.83
N ALA A 170 6.07 -3.74 -3.73
CA ALA A 170 4.91 -2.85 -3.81
C ALA A 170 3.75 -3.50 -3.05
N VAL A 171 3.05 -2.72 -2.22
CA VAL A 171 1.96 -3.19 -1.36
C VAL A 171 0.74 -2.31 -1.55
N ASP A 172 -0.34 -2.89 -2.06
CA ASP A 172 -1.66 -2.27 -2.13
C ASP A 172 -2.37 -2.35 -0.76
N PRO A 173 -3.15 -1.34 -0.38
CA PRO A 173 -3.89 -1.35 0.88
C PRO A 173 -5.06 -2.34 0.82
N VAL A 174 -5.17 -3.19 1.84
CA VAL A 174 -6.29 -4.11 2.04
C VAL A 174 -6.73 -4.01 3.48
N TRP A 175 -7.89 -3.41 3.73
CA TRP A 175 -8.36 -3.11 5.08
C TRP A 175 -9.35 -4.16 5.55
N HIS A 176 -9.13 -4.67 6.74
CA HIS A 176 -10.10 -5.44 7.51
C HIS A 176 -10.88 -4.50 8.41
N LEU A 177 -12.11 -4.15 8.02
CA LEU A 177 -12.92 -3.10 8.64
C LEU A 177 -13.14 -3.29 10.15
N PRO A 178 -13.48 -4.50 10.66
CA PRO A 178 -13.55 -4.73 12.11
C PRO A 178 -12.22 -4.42 12.82
N GLY A 179 -11.10 -4.83 12.21
CA GLY A 179 -9.76 -4.58 12.73
C GLY A 179 -9.36 -3.10 12.71
N ILE A 180 -9.73 -2.37 11.65
CA ILE A 180 -9.52 -0.92 11.57
C ILE A 180 -10.34 -0.18 12.63
N ALA A 181 -11.61 -0.57 12.81
CA ALA A 181 -12.48 0.03 13.82
C ALA A 181 -11.90 -0.13 15.23
N ALA A 182 -11.40 -1.33 15.55
CA ALA A 182 -10.71 -1.60 16.81
C ALA A 182 -9.44 -0.75 17.00
N ARG A 183 -8.64 -0.52 15.94
CA ARG A 183 -7.45 0.36 16.01
C ARG A 183 -7.79 1.82 16.31
N PHE A 184 -8.99 2.27 15.94
CA PHE A 184 -9.47 3.62 16.20
C PHE A 184 -10.32 3.76 17.45
N ASP A 185 -10.54 2.67 18.18
CA ASP A 185 -11.43 2.65 19.34
C ASP A 185 -12.85 3.18 19.01
N VAL A 186 -13.39 2.71 17.88
CA VAL A 186 -14.76 3.03 17.43
C VAL A 186 -15.50 1.76 17.04
N SER A 187 -16.83 1.79 17.11
CA SER A 187 -17.66 0.72 16.53
C SER A 187 -17.49 0.66 15.02
N GLU A 188 -17.55 -0.54 14.45
CA GLU A 188 -17.49 -0.75 13.01
C GLU A 188 -18.57 0.01 12.23
N ASP A 189 -19.81 0.03 12.72
CA ASP A 189 -20.92 0.78 12.10
C ASP A 189 -20.62 2.27 11.98
N LYS A 190 -20.10 2.87 13.06
CA LYS A 190 -19.66 4.27 13.06
C LYS A 190 -18.54 4.50 12.05
N LEU A 191 -17.52 3.64 12.03
CA LEU A 191 -16.41 3.74 11.07
C LEU A 191 -16.94 3.71 9.62
N ARG A 192 -17.73 2.69 9.29
CA ARG A 192 -18.30 2.49 7.94
C ARG A 192 -19.15 3.67 7.51
N ARG A 193 -20.04 4.14 8.39
CA ARG A 193 -20.89 5.30 8.12
C ARG A 193 -20.07 6.57 7.88
N THR A 194 -19.08 6.84 8.73
CA THR A 194 -18.19 7.99 8.56
C THR A 194 -17.39 7.90 7.27
N LEU A 195 -16.85 6.72 6.92
CA LEU A 195 -16.17 6.53 5.63
C LEU A 195 -17.10 6.81 4.45
N PHE A 196 -18.35 6.32 4.49
CA PHE A 196 -19.35 6.57 3.45
C PHE A 196 -19.66 8.07 3.32
N GLU A 197 -19.97 8.74 4.43
CA GLU A 197 -20.33 10.17 4.44
C GLU A 197 -19.16 11.06 3.99
N GLN A 198 -17.95 10.82 4.50
CA GLN A 198 -16.77 11.64 4.19
C GLN A 198 -16.19 11.40 2.79
N THR A 199 -16.57 10.30 2.13
CA THR A 199 -16.21 10.03 0.74
C THR A 199 -17.30 10.47 -0.25
N GLY A 200 -18.29 11.25 0.20
CA GLY A 200 -19.39 11.71 -0.65
C GLY A 200 -20.29 10.58 -1.14
N GLY A 201 -20.38 9.49 -0.38
CA GLY A 201 -21.21 8.33 -0.72
C GLY A 201 -20.61 7.40 -1.78
N MET A 202 -19.30 7.47 -2.05
CA MET A 202 -18.63 6.74 -3.13
C MET A 202 -18.77 5.20 -3.03
N TYR A 203 -18.89 4.64 -1.82
CA TYR A 203 -19.00 3.20 -1.59
C TYR A 203 -20.25 2.83 -0.77
N PRO A 204 -21.44 2.73 -1.40
CA PRO A 204 -22.69 2.36 -0.72
C PRO A 204 -22.62 1.03 0.04
N GLU A 205 -21.75 0.11 -0.37
CA GLU A 205 -21.55 -1.19 0.28
C GLU A 205 -21.00 -1.06 1.71
N LEU A 206 -20.36 0.06 2.06
CA LEU A 206 -19.96 0.33 3.45
C LEU A 206 -21.16 0.27 4.40
N VAL A 207 -22.34 0.70 3.93
CA VAL A 207 -23.58 0.72 4.72
C VAL A 207 -24.51 -0.45 4.37
N THR A 208 -24.58 -0.82 3.09
CA THR A 208 -25.59 -1.79 2.60
C THR A 208 -25.13 -3.26 2.64
N ARG A 209 -23.82 -3.51 2.81
CA ARG A 209 -23.21 -4.85 2.82
C ARG A 209 -22.33 -5.06 4.06
N PRO A 210 -22.94 -5.18 5.26
CA PRO A 210 -22.19 -5.46 6.49
C PRO A 210 -21.46 -6.81 6.45
N ASP A 211 -21.91 -7.73 5.58
CA ASP A 211 -21.27 -9.02 5.33
C ASP A 211 -19.91 -8.91 4.61
N LEU A 212 -19.57 -7.75 4.04
CA LEU A 212 -18.26 -7.51 3.44
C LEU A 212 -17.34 -6.82 4.46
N GLU A 213 -16.43 -7.58 5.05
CA GLU A 213 -15.48 -7.11 6.07
C GLU A 213 -14.19 -6.52 5.46
N VAL A 214 -13.92 -6.77 4.18
CA VAL A 214 -12.70 -6.33 3.50
C VAL A 214 -12.97 -5.13 2.60
N PHE A 215 -12.15 -4.08 2.74
CA PHE A 215 -12.21 -2.87 1.91
C PHE A 215 -10.88 -2.63 1.20
N LEU A 216 -10.94 -2.35 -0.10
CA LEU A 216 -9.82 -1.89 -0.92
C LEU A 216 -9.93 -0.38 -1.13
N PRO A 217 -9.41 0.44 -0.20
CA PRO A 217 -9.53 1.89 -0.29
C PRO A 217 -8.72 2.44 -1.47
N PRO A 218 -9.22 3.49 -2.16
CA PRO A 218 -8.55 4.09 -3.31
C PRO A 218 -7.45 5.08 -2.88
N ILE A 219 -6.57 4.65 -1.98
CA ILE A 219 -5.47 5.46 -1.45
C ILE A 219 -4.12 4.95 -1.96
N GLY A 220 -3.08 5.77 -1.79
CA GLY A 220 -1.72 5.37 -2.09
C GLY A 220 -1.28 4.16 -1.25
N GLY A 221 -0.67 3.18 -1.92
CA GLY A 221 -0.04 2.03 -1.28
C GLY A 221 1.32 2.37 -0.65
N GLN A 222 2.11 1.33 -0.42
CA GLN A 222 3.45 1.44 0.15
C GLN A 222 4.46 0.78 -0.77
N THR A 223 5.69 1.29 -0.78
CA THR A 223 6.83 0.65 -1.42
C THR A 223 7.89 0.37 -0.36
N LEU A 224 8.31 -0.89 -0.26
CA LEU A 224 9.34 -1.33 0.65
C LEU A 224 10.66 -1.45 -0.13
N TYR A 225 11.75 -0.95 0.45
CA TYR A 225 13.11 -1.21 -0.01
C TYR A 225 13.87 -1.92 1.09
N ILE A 226 14.31 -3.13 0.80
CA ILE A 226 15.01 -4.02 1.74
C ILE A 226 16.46 -4.12 1.28
N PHE A 227 17.38 -3.86 2.20
CA PHE A 227 18.82 -3.82 1.99
C PHE A 227 19.45 -5.02 2.71
N GLY A 228 20.32 -5.74 2.01
CA GLY A 228 20.95 -6.95 2.54
C GLY A 228 20.02 -8.17 2.53
N ASP A 229 20.20 -9.04 3.51
CA ASP A 229 19.48 -10.30 3.61
C ASP A 229 18.08 -10.11 4.22
N PRO A 230 16.99 -10.41 3.48
CA PRO A 230 15.63 -10.27 4.00
C PRO A 230 15.34 -11.17 5.20
N ALA A 231 16.04 -12.30 5.37
CA ALA A 231 15.85 -13.18 6.53
C ALA A 231 16.27 -12.51 7.84
N ALA A 232 17.14 -11.48 7.79
CA ALA A 232 17.55 -10.73 8.96
C ALA A 232 16.42 -9.90 9.58
N ILE A 233 15.38 -9.55 8.80
CA ILE A 233 14.23 -8.75 9.28
C ILE A 233 13.50 -9.48 10.41
N THR A 234 13.43 -10.81 10.34
CA THR A 234 12.70 -11.64 11.31
C THR A 234 13.60 -12.33 12.32
N ASP A 235 14.92 -12.17 12.23
CA ASP A 235 15.88 -12.78 13.15
C ASP A 235 16.18 -11.83 14.33
N PRO A 236 15.74 -12.14 15.56
CA PRO A 236 16.00 -11.30 16.73
C PRO A 236 17.50 -11.12 17.07
N LYS A 237 18.38 -11.96 16.51
CA LYS A 237 19.83 -11.86 16.72
C LYS A 237 20.51 -10.87 15.78
N ARG A 238 19.83 -10.45 14.71
CA ARG A 238 20.36 -9.54 13.70
C ARG A 238 19.67 -8.19 13.86
N ARG A 239 20.43 -7.12 13.68
CA ARG A 239 19.90 -5.77 13.82
C ARG A 239 19.14 -5.37 12.56
N LEU A 240 18.00 -4.70 12.78
CA LEU A 240 17.19 -4.10 11.73
C LEU A 240 17.23 -2.59 11.87
N THR A 241 17.74 -1.90 10.86
CA THR A 241 17.58 -0.45 10.71
C THR A 241 16.36 -0.19 9.85
N CYS A 242 15.38 0.55 10.38
CA CYS A 242 14.12 0.80 9.70
C CYS A 242 13.80 2.30 9.66
N ARG A 243 13.37 2.79 8.50
CA ARG A 243 12.84 4.13 8.31
C ARG A 243 11.47 4.06 7.66
N VAL A 244 10.47 4.56 8.36
CA VAL A 244 9.15 4.84 7.78
C VAL A 244 9.17 6.27 7.25
N HIS A 245 8.84 6.43 5.98
CA HIS A 245 8.89 7.69 5.26
C HIS A 245 7.57 7.92 4.55
N ASP A 246 6.95 9.08 4.78
CA ASP A 246 5.78 9.51 4.02
C ASP A 246 6.25 10.35 2.82
N GLU A 247 5.67 10.06 1.66
CA GLU A 247 5.93 10.73 0.40
C GLU A 247 5.90 12.26 0.54
N CYS A 248 6.92 12.90 -0.04
CA CYS A 248 7.02 14.34 -0.14
C CYS A 248 7.60 14.70 -1.51
N ASN A 249 6.76 14.76 -2.53
CA ASN A 249 7.12 14.99 -3.93
C ASN A 249 8.12 16.15 -4.11
N GLY A 250 7.80 17.32 -3.56
CA GLY A 250 8.65 18.52 -3.67
C GLY A 250 10.08 18.34 -3.14
N SER A 251 10.28 17.65 -2.01
CA SER A 251 11.61 17.45 -1.43
C SER A 251 12.26 16.19 -1.97
N ASP A 252 11.54 15.07 -1.96
CA ASP A 252 12.04 13.75 -2.35
C ASP A 252 12.46 13.71 -3.81
N VAL A 253 11.75 14.40 -4.72
CA VAL A 253 12.08 14.41 -6.15
C VAL A 253 12.95 15.62 -6.52
N PHE A 254 12.57 16.82 -6.07
CA PHE A 254 13.16 18.07 -6.56
C PHE A 254 14.12 18.74 -5.58
N GLY A 255 14.30 18.21 -4.37
CA GLY A 255 15.20 18.81 -3.38
C GLY A 255 14.76 20.18 -2.89
N SER A 256 13.45 20.46 -2.86
CA SER A 256 12.89 21.73 -2.39
C SER A 256 13.39 22.10 -0.99
N ASP A 257 13.70 23.39 -0.81
CA ASP A 257 14.10 24.02 0.44
C ASP A 257 12.94 24.24 1.44
N ILE A 258 11.70 24.02 1.01
CA ILE A 258 10.50 24.17 1.83
C ILE A 258 10.45 23.12 2.95
N CYS A 259 11.06 21.94 2.73
CA CYS A 259 11.10 20.90 3.75
C CYS A 259 12.30 19.96 3.60
N THR A 260 12.66 19.29 4.70
CA THR A 260 13.88 18.48 4.85
C THR A 260 13.65 16.98 4.66
N CYS A 261 12.56 16.57 3.99
CA CYS A 261 12.21 15.15 3.83
C CYS A 261 13.29 14.35 3.11
N ARG A 262 13.86 14.87 2.02
CA ARG A 262 14.90 14.17 1.25
C ARG A 262 16.20 13.93 2.03
N PRO A 263 16.81 14.93 2.71
CA PRO A 263 17.96 14.67 3.57
C PRO A 263 17.74 13.54 4.59
N TYR A 264 16.55 13.47 5.21
CA TYR A 264 16.23 12.39 6.14
C TYR A 264 16.02 11.04 5.44
N LEU A 265 15.41 11.02 4.25
CA LEU A 265 15.28 9.80 3.45
C LEU A 265 16.66 9.25 3.06
N VAL A 266 17.53 10.11 2.53
CA VAL A 266 18.90 9.75 2.14
C VAL A 266 19.69 9.24 3.34
N HIS A 267 19.62 9.92 4.48
CA HIS A 267 20.28 9.45 5.70
C HIS A 267 19.73 8.08 6.15
N GLY A 268 18.40 7.88 6.10
CA GLY A 268 17.79 6.60 6.40
C GLY A 268 18.27 5.47 5.47
N ILE A 269 18.42 5.76 4.16
CA ILE A 269 18.96 4.79 3.20
C ILE A 269 20.42 4.48 3.54
N GLU A 270 21.24 5.49 3.84
CA GLU A 270 22.64 5.30 4.21
C GLU A 270 22.79 4.39 5.45
N GLU A 271 22.03 4.65 6.51
CA GLU A 271 22.06 3.81 7.71
C GLU A 271 21.52 2.39 7.46
N CYS A 272 20.51 2.25 6.59
CA CYS A 272 20.03 0.93 6.14
C CYS A 272 21.12 0.15 5.41
N VAL A 273 21.88 0.81 4.54
CA VAL A 273 23.01 0.19 3.83
C VAL A 273 24.10 -0.21 4.81
N LYS A 274 24.51 0.67 5.74
CA LYS A 274 25.53 0.35 6.75
C LYS A 274 25.16 -0.85 7.60
N GLU A 275 23.91 -0.92 8.07
CA GLU A 275 23.44 -2.05 8.87
C GLU A 275 23.43 -3.35 8.06
N ALA A 276 22.97 -3.29 6.80
CA ALA A 276 23.02 -4.44 5.91
C ALA A 276 24.46 -4.93 5.68
N GLN A 277 25.43 -4.03 5.52
CA GLN A 277 26.85 -4.35 5.38
C GLN A 277 27.47 -4.94 6.65
N ALA A 278 26.95 -4.58 7.82
CA ALA A 278 27.34 -5.14 9.11
C ALA A 278 26.73 -6.54 9.36
N GLY A 279 25.96 -7.08 8.41
CA GLY A 279 25.30 -8.37 8.53
C GLY A 279 23.90 -8.29 9.12
N GLY A 280 23.33 -7.11 9.35
CA GLY A 280 21.92 -6.92 9.67
C GLY A 280 21.03 -6.83 8.42
N ALA A 281 19.94 -6.06 8.52
CA ALA A 281 19.14 -5.62 7.38
C ALA A 281 18.75 -4.14 7.50
N GLY A 282 18.57 -3.52 6.34
CA GLY A 282 17.94 -2.21 6.22
C GLY A 282 16.53 -2.32 5.64
N LEU A 283 15.61 -1.49 6.10
CA LEU A 283 14.24 -1.39 5.58
C LEU A 283 13.80 0.07 5.47
N ILE A 284 13.44 0.49 4.26
CA ILE A 284 12.69 1.73 4.04
C ILE A 284 11.24 1.37 3.71
N VAL A 285 10.30 1.89 4.49
CA VAL A 285 8.86 1.85 4.20
C VAL A 285 8.47 3.21 3.64
N TYR A 286 8.27 3.30 2.32
CA TYR A 286 7.85 4.52 1.64
C TYR A 286 6.33 4.52 1.43
N ASN A 287 5.61 5.28 2.25
CA ASN A 287 4.16 5.43 2.16
C ASN A 287 3.81 6.52 1.14
N ARG A 288 2.88 6.23 0.23
CA ARG A 288 2.38 7.23 -0.72
C ARG A 288 1.30 8.11 -0.10
N LYS A 289 1.74 8.96 0.84
CA LYS A 289 0.92 9.82 1.70
C LYS A 289 1.43 11.26 1.72
N GLU A 290 1.26 11.96 0.60
CA GLU A 290 1.65 13.36 0.48
C GLU A 290 0.96 14.27 1.51
N GLY A 291 1.73 15.22 2.07
CA GLY A 291 1.19 16.24 2.96
C GLY A 291 0.53 15.67 4.22
N ARG A 292 1.04 14.56 4.79
CA ARG A 292 0.42 13.82 5.91
C ARG A 292 -1.00 13.34 5.56
N ALA A 293 -1.18 12.89 4.32
CA ALA A 293 -2.45 12.50 3.71
C ALA A 293 -3.49 13.63 3.53
N LEU A 294 -3.09 14.90 3.61
CA LEU A 294 -3.92 16.04 3.21
C LEU A 294 -3.78 16.39 1.72
N GLY A 295 -2.76 15.85 1.05
CA GLY A 295 -2.44 16.16 -0.34
C GLY A 295 -1.61 17.43 -0.52
N GLU A 296 -1.10 17.61 -1.74
CA GLU A 296 -0.12 18.64 -2.07
C GLU A 296 -0.70 20.07 -2.04
N VAL A 297 -1.96 20.24 -2.45
CA VAL A 297 -2.64 21.55 -2.45
C VAL A 297 -2.73 22.11 -1.04
N THR A 298 -3.30 21.36 -0.10
CA THR A 298 -3.44 21.81 1.30
C THR A 298 -2.09 22.03 1.95
N LYS A 299 -1.10 21.17 1.66
CA LYS A 299 0.29 21.37 2.07
C LYS A 299 0.80 22.75 1.64
N PHE A 300 0.69 23.10 0.36
CA PHE A 300 1.19 24.39 -0.14
C PHE A 300 0.41 25.59 0.40
N LEU A 301 -0.90 25.45 0.65
CA LEU A 301 -1.67 26.50 1.32
C LEU A 301 -1.18 26.77 2.75
N VAL A 302 -0.67 25.76 3.46
CA VAL A 302 -0.05 25.92 4.79
C VAL A 302 1.33 26.59 4.70
N TYR A 303 2.11 26.28 3.64
CA TYR A 303 3.46 26.82 3.47
C TYR A 303 3.52 28.17 2.77
N THR A 304 2.47 28.58 2.04
CA THR A 304 2.39 29.90 1.44
C THR A 304 2.10 30.90 2.54
N PRO A 305 3.03 31.81 2.90
CA PRO A 305 2.74 32.82 3.90
C PRO A 305 1.57 33.67 3.40
N ALA A 306 0.53 33.87 4.22
CA ALA A 306 -0.49 34.86 3.93
C ALA A 306 0.21 36.22 3.79
N SER A 307 0.32 36.72 2.56
CA SER A 307 0.61 38.10 2.18
C SER A 307 1.33 38.97 3.25
N GLY A 308 2.66 39.09 3.11
CA GLY A 308 3.37 40.31 3.52
C GLY A 308 3.81 40.48 4.98
N ARG A 309 3.74 39.47 5.85
CA ARG A 309 4.43 39.51 7.15
C ARG A 309 5.49 38.43 7.21
N ARG A 310 6.74 38.83 7.54
CA ARG A 310 7.86 37.91 7.84
C ARG A 310 7.33 36.78 8.72
N ALA A 311 7.41 35.55 8.25
CA ALA A 311 6.91 34.38 8.96
C ALA A 311 7.72 34.22 10.25
N ALA A 312 7.13 34.62 11.38
CA ALA A 312 7.47 34.03 12.65
C ALA A 312 7.00 32.56 12.61
N THR A 313 7.85 31.66 13.08
CA THR A 313 7.52 30.26 13.31
C THR A 313 6.14 30.18 13.98
N PRO A 314 5.14 29.50 13.38
CA PRO A 314 3.84 29.40 14.02
C PRO A 314 4.01 28.66 15.35
N PRO A 315 3.39 29.13 16.45
CA PRO A 315 3.39 28.38 17.70
C PRO A 315 2.78 26.99 17.44
N PRO A 316 3.25 25.94 18.16
CA PRO A 316 2.98 24.54 17.82
C PRO A 316 1.49 24.12 17.83
N ASN A 317 0.57 25.02 18.17
CA ASN A 317 -0.87 24.76 18.27
C ASN A 317 -1.76 25.72 17.45
N THR A 318 -1.23 26.51 16.52
CA THR A 318 -2.06 27.32 15.62
C THR A 318 -1.83 26.95 14.16
N SER A 319 -2.25 25.75 13.76
CA SER A 319 -2.50 25.45 12.34
C SER A 319 -4.00 25.48 12.10
N SER A 320 -4.46 26.37 11.22
CA SER A 320 -5.78 26.27 10.58
C SER A 320 -5.92 25.04 9.69
N ALA A 321 -4.85 24.25 9.52
CA ALA A 321 -4.91 22.91 8.96
C ALA A 321 -5.41 21.92 10.03
N PRO A 322 -6.38 21.05 9.71
CA PRO A 322 -6.77 19.98 10.61
C PRO A 322 -5.53 19.15 10.94
N ASN A 323 -5.27 18.91 12.22
CA ASN A 323 -4.25 17.97 12.64
C ASN A 323 -4.50 16.65 11.92
N ALA A 324 -3.54 16.18 11.13
CA ALA A 324 -3.59 14.84 10.56
C ALA A 324 -3.76 13.86 11.73
N SER A 325 -4.96 13.30 11.85
CA SER A 325 -5.36 12.38 12.93
C SER A 325 -4.35 11.23 13.04
N PRO A 326 -4.20 10.58 14.21
CA PRO A 326 -3.59 9.26 14.32
C PRO A 326 -4.04 8.29 13.21
N ALA A 327 -5.21 8.51 12.60
CA ALA A 327 -5.70 7.77 11.44
C ALA A 327 -4.84 7.82 10.17
N CYS A 328 -4.03 8.86 9.99
CA CYS A 328 -3.06 8.90 8.89
C CYS A 328 -1.84 8.00 9.17
N ARG A 329 -1.57 7.72 10.45
CA ARG A 329 -0.58 6.75 10.92
C ARG A 329 -1.28 5.41 11.13
N MET A 330 -1.60 4.70 10.06
CA MET A 330 -2.00 3.29 10.15
C MET A 330 -0.73 2.44 10.19
N PRO A 331 -0.21 2.02 11.36
CA PRO A 331 0.85 1.04 11.40
C PRO A 331 0.26 -0.31 10.97
N ALA A 332 0.91 -0.96 10.01
CA ALA A 332 0.53 -2.29 9.52
C ALA A 332 0.45 -3.34 10.65
N SER A 333 1.15 -3.12 11.76
CA SER A 333 1.17 -3.98 12.94
C SER A 333 1.29 -3.16 14.23
N SER A 334 0.67 -3.62 15.31
CA SER A 334 1.06 -3.22 16.68
C SER A 334 2.13 -4.19 17.18
N SER A 335 3.12 -3.67 17.90
CA SER A 335 4.05 -4.47 18.72
C SER A 335 3.30 -5.54 19.51
#